data_AF-A0A132F3G5-F1
#
_entry.id   AF-A0A132F3G5-F1
#
_cell.length_a   1.000
_cell.length_b   1.000
_cell.length_c   1.000
_cell.angle_alpha   90.00
_cell.angle_beta   90.00
_cell.angle_gamma   90.00
#
_symmetry.space_group_name_H-M   'P 1'
#
loop_
_entity.id
_entity.type
_entity.pdbx_description
1 polymer ?
#
loop_
_entity_poly.entity_id
_entity_poly.type
_entity_poly.pdbx_seq_one_letter_code
_entity_poly.pdbx_strand_id
1 'polypeptide(L)'
;MNARRSPVGARRPHDPWQAAGMTFIIGALAAIVVTLLLTERMHGVLLLLNGTLLLAIAGIRPSNATVRWFRVFLFFILGVFPLWQLLAGDEIYLRLLPQDSLPVALWYGLSLLGVLVVKLTLDAHASRLRAFEWRFEPGVRAGGLAYLFALLSLGALAFIYVKLGGYARIAELYGARVELTGTDNDPFRGLGVVQALANTSPLWVFVCLTMRRRRSTWLTAVAFIQLGVLSWLSSGIAGSRQGIVFVLVFALFVHHAFVAPIGPRTIRTAGIGVALVGLLLMPLKFGLGYDDIANLSQRFAEQRDLELSMGPVSAFLFRDLSRFDVQTLAIDTVTQPGYEYPIGRSFAGAFASIVPSALWSDRPDTFALEKSEIVRDLERTALDKTTLLFGMPGEFLVNFGIAGFVMAFAIPALLLVLQNNVGARSRKWLPLRAVMWPLPFLFFLFDSNVLVYYTVRWILLFGVPMAFVLRWPQSSRATAGRPAARQRPASKISPVR
;
A
#
# COMPACT_ATOMS: atom_id res chain seq x y z
N MET A 1 -4.23 64.40 14.00
CA MET A 1 -5.57 63.85 13.67
C MET A 1 -5.57 63.42 12.21
N ASN A 2 -5.63 62.11 11.95
CA ASN A 2 -6.10 61.52 10.69
C ASN A 2 -6.20 60.01 10.89
N ALA A 3 -7.42 59.54 11.22
CA ALA A 3 -7.74 58.15 11.46
C ALA A 3 -7.96 57.41 10.12
N ARG A 4 -7.07 56.47 9.79
CA ARG A 4 -7.30 55.48 8.72
C ARG A 4 -8.25 54.41 9.26
N ARG A 5 -9.47 54.37 8.73
CA ARG A 5 -10.43 53.28 8.92
C ARG A 5 -10.00 52.08 8.05
N SER A 6 -9.83 50.93 8.69
CA SER A 6 -9.67 49.62 8.05
C SER A 6 -10.99 49.18 7.41
N PRO A 7 -11.00 48.60 6.19
CA PRO A 7 -12.22 48.04 5.63
C PRO A 7 -12.56 46.74 6.37
N VAL A 8 -13.75 46.73 6.98
CA VAL A 8 -14.41 45.55 7.54
C VAL A 8 -14.58 44.52 6.43
N GLY A 9 -14.06 43.30 6.66
CA GLY A 9 -14.11 42.20 5.71
C GLY A 9 -15.54 41.79 5.41
N ALA A 10 -15.97 41.99 4.16
CA ALA A 10 -17.20 41.44 3.64
C ALA A 10 -17.13 39.91 3.64
N ARG A 11 -17.92 39.26 4.48
CA ARG A 11 -18.22 37.82 4.38
C ARG A 11 -18.87 37.59 3.01
N ARG A 12 -18.25 36.76 2.17
CA ARG A 12 -18.87 36.31 0.91
C ARG A 12 -20.22 35.64 1.23
N PRO A 13 -21.31 35.97 0.50
CA PRO A 13 -22.58 35.28 0.68
C PRO A 13 -22.41 33.79 0.36
N HIS A 14 -22.99 32.93 1.20
CA HIS A 14 -23.05 31.50 0.97
C HIS A 14 -23.80 31.23 -0.34
N ASP A 15 -23.16 30.47 -1.24
CA ASP A 15 -23.67 30.17 -2.58
C ASP A 15 -24.90 29.23 -2.46
N PRO A 16 -26.11 29.66 -2.87
CA PRO A 16 -27.33 28.88 -2.70
C PRO A 16 -27.28 27.53 -3.44
N TRP A 17 -26.45 27.41 -4.47
CA TRP A 17 -26.18 26.16 -5.18
C TRP A 17 -25.45 25.12 -4.33
N GLN A 18 -24.60 25.55 -3.39
CA GLN A 18 -23.94 24.63 -2.45
C GLN A 18 -24.92 24.10 -1.40
N ALA A 19 -25.84 24.97 -0.93
CA ALA A 19 -26.88 24.56 0.00
C ALA A 19 -27.86 23.57 -0.66
N ALA A 20 -28.33 23.85 -1.88
CA ALA A 20 -29.19 22.94 -2.63
C ALA A 20 -28.52 21.58 -2.93
N GLY A 21 -27.24 21.60 -3.31
CA GLY A 21 -26.46 20.38 -3.52
C GLY A 21 -26.30 19.54 -2.26
N MET A 22 -26.04 20.17 -1.11
CA MET A 22 -25.98 19.46 0.19
C MET A 22 -27.32 18.84 0.57
N THR A 23 -28.43 19.58 0.43
CA THR A 23 -29.77 19.05 0.75
C THR A 23 -30.14 17.87 -0.13
N PHE A 24 -29.80 17.90 -1.42
CA PHE A 24 -30.01 16.77 -2.33
C PHE A 24 -29.20 15.53 -1.94
N ILE A 25 -27.91 15.71 -1.60
CA ILE A 25 -27.05 14.61 -1.14
C ILE A 25 -27.58 14.00 0.17
N ILE A 26 -28.00 14.83 1.12
CA ILE A 26 -28.58 14.37 2.40
C ILE A 26 -29.90 13.64 2.15
N GLY A 27 -30.77 14.18 1.29
CA GLY A 27 -32.04 13.55 0.92
C GLY A 27 -31.85 12.20 0.20
N ALA A 28 -30.88 12.12 -0.72
CA ALA A 28 -30.54 10.87 -1.40
C ALA A 28 -29.95 9.82 -0.45
N LEU A 29 -29.06 10.23 0.48
CA LEU A 29 -28.54 9.35 1.51
C LEU A 29 -29.64 8.85 2.46
N ALA A 30 -30.54 9.74 2.89
CA ALA A 30 -31.66 9.38 3.74
C ALA A 30 -32.61 8.41 3.02
N ALA A 31 -32.91 8.65 1.74
CA ALA A 31 -33.71 7.75 0.92
C ALA A 31 -33.06 6.37 0.79
N ILE A 32 -31.75 6.30 0.53
CA ILE A 32 -30.99 5.04 0.48
C ILE A 32 -31.10 4.30 1.83
N VAL A 33 -30.84 4.99 2.95
CA VAL A 33 -30.93 4.39 4.30
C VAL A 33 -32.35 3.86 4.57
N VAL A 34 -33.38 4.64 4.25
CA VAL A 34 -34.78 4.23 4.43
C VAL A 34 -35.12 3.03 3.53
N THR A 35 -34.69 3.02 2.26
CA THR A 35 -34.89 1.87 1.37
C THR A 35 -34.17 0.62 1.90
N LEU A 36 -32.95 0.75 2.42
CA LEU A 36 -32.21 -0.38 3.00
C LEU A 36 -32.89 -0.96 4.23
N LEU A 37 -33.45 -0.11 5.09
CA LEU A 37 -34.20 -0.53 6.28
C LEU A 37 -35.54 -1.17 5.92
N LEU A 38 -36.28 -0.57 4.99
CA LEU A 38 -37.61 -1.06 4.58
C LEU A 38 -37.54 -2.36 3.76
N THR A 39 -36.43 -2.61 3.08
CA THR A 39 -36.21 -3.86 2.31
C THR A 39 -35.60 -4.97 3.14
N GLU A 40 -35.41 -4.76 4.46
CA GLU A 40 -34.75 -5.69 5.40
C GLU A 40 -33.37 -6.17 4.92
N ARG A 41 -32.74 -5.44 3.99
CA ARG A 41 -31.44 -5.80 3.42
C ARG A 41 -30.28 -5.54 4.39
N MET A 42 -30.50 -4.77 5.44
CA MET A 42 -29.54 -4.54 6.52
C MET A 42 -30.24 -4.19 7.83
N HIS A 43 -29.75 -4.72 8.94
CA HIS A 43 -30.22 -4.30 10.27
C HIS A 43 -29.77 -2.87 10.59
N GLY A 44 -30.67 -2.10 11.23
CA GLY A 44 -30.41 -0.71 11.59
C GLY A 44 -29.21 -0.50 12.51
N VAL A 45 -28.86 -1.50 13.32
CA VAL A 45 -27.67 -1.49 14.17
C VAL A 45 -26.38 -1.43 13.33
N LEU A 46 -26.28 -2.24 12.28
CA LEU A 46 -25.11 -2.25 11.40
C LEU A 46 -24.97 -0.95 10.61
N LEU A 47 -26.09 -0.39 10.14
CA LEU A 47 -26.09 0.93 9.48
C LEU A 47 -25.62 2.03 10.43
N LEU A 48 -26.05 2.00 11.69
CA LEU A 48 -25.61 2.95 12.70
C LEU A 48 -24.12 2.79 13.02
N LEU A 49 -23.64 1.55 13.17
CA LEU A 49 -22.22 1.26 13.40
C LEU A 49 -21.35 1.70 12.23
N ASN A 50 -21.73 1.36 11.00
CA ASN A 50 -21.03 1.79 9.79
C ASN A 50 -21.02 3.32 9.66
N GLY A 51 -22.17 3.97 9.86
CA GLY A 51 -22.26 5.44 9.85
C GLY A 51 -21.36 6.09 10.91
N THR A 52 -21.35 5.55 12.13
CA THR A 52 -20.46 6.03 13.21
C THR A 52 -18.99 5.84 12.87
N LEU A 53 -18.62 4.69 12.29
CA LEU A 53 -17.28 4.40 11.79
C LEU A 53 -16.85 5.39 10.70
N LEU A 54 -17.70 5.66 9.72
CA LEU A 54 -17.43 6.64 8.66
C LEU A 54 -17.25 8.06 9.22
N LEU A 55 -18.05 8.45 10.21
CA LEU A 55 -17.90 9.73 10.91
C LEU A 55 -16.59 9.80 11.69
N ALA A 56 -16.19 8.71 12.37
CA ALA A 56 -14.91 8.63 13.07
C ALA A 56 -13.73 8.76 12.10
N ILE A 57 -13.79 8.11 10.94
CA ILE A 57 -12.79 8.24 9.87
C ILE A 57 -12.76 9.67 9.33
N ALA A 58 -13.92 10.29 9.08
CA ALA A 58 -14.02 11.68 8.63
C ALA A 58 -13.42 12.66 9.65
N GLY A 59 -13.52 12.35 10.94
CA GLY A 59 -12.94 13.08 12.06
C GLY A 59 -11.41 13.07 12.11
N ILE A 60 -10.72 12.21 11.35
CA ILE A 60 -9.26 12.25 11.21
C ILE A 60 -8.87 13.52 10.45
N ARG A 61 -8.09 14.39 11.13
CA ARG A 61 -7.62 15.67 10.55
C ARG A 61 -6.50 15.40 9.53
N PRO A 62 -6.66 15.80 8.25
CA PRO A 62 -5.66 15.55 7.21
C PRO A 62 -4.50 16.55 7.30
N SER A 63 -3.58 16.32 8.24
CA SER A 63 -2.41 17.18 8.52
C SER A 63 -1.44 17.31 7.33
N ASN A 64 -1.42 16.33 6.43
CA ASN A 64 -0.67 16.35 5.17
C ASN A 64 -1.37 15.50 4.09
N ALA A 65 -0.82 15.50 2.88
CA ALA A 65 -1.39 14.76 1.74
C ALA A 65 -1.44 13.24 1.97
N THR A 66 -0.42 12.65 2.61
CA THR A 66 -0.39 11.21 2.89
C THR A 66 -1.47 10.82 3.89
N VAL A 67 -1.64 11.58 4.99
CA VAL A 67 -2.73 11.34 5.96
C VAL A 67 -4.10 11.52 5.31
N ARG A 68 -4.25 12.47 4.37
CA ARG A 68 -5.48 12.63 3.58
C ARG A 68 -5.79 11.37 2.77
N TRP A 69 -4.81 10.84 2.04
CA TRP A 69 -4.99 9.60 1.26
C TRP A 69 -5.22 8.39 2.15
N PHE A 70 -4.55 8.31 3.29
CA PHE A 70 -4.78 7.26 4.29
C PHE A 70 -6.21 7.30 4.84
N ARG A 71 -6.74 8.49 5.12
CA ARG A 71 -8.16 8.64 5.51
C ARG A 71 -9.11 8.18 4.41
N VAL A 72 -8.86 8.54 3.16
CA VAL A 72 -9.66 8.06 2.02
C VAL A 72 -9.57 6.53 1.90
N PHE A 73 -8.37 5.97 2.08
CA PHE A 73 -8.19 4.52 2.10
C PHE A 73 -9.02 3.84 3.19
N LEU A 74 -8.95 4.33 4.45
CA LEU A 74 -9.75 3.81 5.56
C LEU A 74 -11.25 3.88 5.27
N PHE A 75 -11.72 4.98 4.65
CA PHE A 75 -13.12 5.15 4.26
C PHE A 75 -13.59 4.03 3.32
N PHE A 76 -12.76 3.65 2.35
CA PHE A 76 -13.11 2.57 1.42
C PHE A 76 -12.99 1.19 2.06
N ILE A 77 -11.85 0.88 2.70
CA ILE A 77 -11.58 -0.46 3.22
C ILE A 77 -12.43 -0.84 4.43
N LEU A 78 -12.76 0.11 5.30
CA LEU A 78 -13.54 -0.16 6.52
C LEU A 78 -15.00 0.25 6.41
N GLY A 79 -15.34 1.10 5.44
CA GLY A 79 -16.68 1.67 5.30
C GLY A 79 -17.40 1.16 4.06
N VAL A 80 -16.93 1.60 2.89
CA VAL A 80 -17.62 1.36 1.60
C VAL A 80 -17.59 -0.11 1.18
N PHE A 81 -16.43 -0.76 1.20
CA PHE A 81 -16.32 -2.14 0.70
C PHE A 81 -17.03 -3.17 1.60
N PRO A 82 -16.92 -3.12 2.95
CA PRO A 82 -17.69 -4.01 3.81
C PRO A 82 -19.19 -3.80 3.66
N LEU A 83 -19.64 -2.53 3.61
CA LEU A 83 -21.05 -2.20 3.40
C LEU A 83 -21.55 -2.73 2.07
N TRP A 84 -20.80 -2.50 0.99
CA TRP A 84 -21.14 -3.00 -0.33
C TRP A 84 -21.21 -4.53 -0.34
N GLN A 85 -20.25 -5.21 0.31
CA GLN A 85 -20.23 -6.68 0.37
C GLN A 85 -21.50 -7.23 1.02
N LEU A 86 -21.95 -6.62 2.14
CA LEU A 86 -23.22 -6.98 2.79
C LEU A 86 -24.42 -6.72 1.87
N LEU A 87 -24.48 -5.53 1.26
CA LEU A 87 -25.59 -5.13 0.38
C LEU A 87 -25.71 -5.97 -0.90
N ALA A 88 -24.57 -6.43 -1.42
CA ALA A 88 -24.50 -7.30 -2.57
C ALA A 88 -24.91 -8.75 -2.25
N GLY A 89 -25.03 -9.12 -0.96
CA GLY A 89 -25.23 -10.50 -0.54
C GLY A 89 -24.07 -11.40 -0.94
N ASP A 90 -22.85 -10.84 -1.01
CA ASP A 90 -21.68 -11.56 -1.51
C ASP A 90 -21.00 -12.31 -0.36
N GLU A 91 -21.58 -13.47 -0.06
CA GLU A 91 -21.50 -14.17 1.22
C GLU A 91 -20.50 -15.34 1.25
N ILE A 92 -19.30 -15.26 0.65
CA ILE A 92 -18.38 -16.42 0.58
C ILE A 92 -18.16 -17.09 1.95
N TYR A 93 -17.82 -16.32 2.98
CA TYR A 93 -17.69 -16.80 4.36
C TYR A 93 -18.85 -16.33 5.26
N LEU A 94 -19.63 -15.36 4.79
CA LEU A 94 -20.81 -14.85 5.51
C LEU A 94 -22.05 -15.75 5.29
N ARG A 95 -22.03 -16.72 4.37
CA ARG A 95 -23.11 -17.73 4.29
C ARG A 95 -23.23 -18.54 5.59
N LEU A 96 -22.13 -18.67 6.33
CA LEU A 96 -22.10 -19.32 7.65
C LEU A 96 -22.48 -18.39 8.79
N LEU A 97 -22.36 -17.07 8.61
CA LEU A 97 -22.61 -16.07 9.62
C LEU A 97 -23.65 -15.08 9.11
N PRO A 98 -24.90 -15.14 9.60
CA PRO A 98 -25.94 -14.18 9.22
C PRO A 98 -25.38 -12.77 9.23
N GLN A 99 -25.83 -11.92 8.30
CA GLN A 99 -25.36 -10.54 8.21
C GLN A 99 -25.47 -9.80 9.57
N ASP A 100 -26.41 -10.23 10.41
CA ASP A 100 -26.72 -9.66 11.73
C ASP A 100 -26.09 -10.44 12.89
N SER A 101 -25.14 -11.32 12.59
CA SER A 101 -24.41 -12.11 13.56
C SER A 101 -23.52 -11.24 14.45
N LEU A 102 -23.28 -11.71 15.67
CA LEU A 102 -22.43 -11.03 16.64
C LEU A 102 -21.00 -10.74 16.09
N PRO A 103 -20.32 -11.65 15.37
CA PRO A 103 -19.01 -11.38 14.79
C PRO A 103 -19.00 -10.19 13.82
N VAL A 104 -20.05 -10.01 13.00
CA VAL A 104 -20.17 -8.87 12.08
C VAL A 104 -20.29 -7.56 12.86
N ALA A 105 -21.17 -7.51 13.87
CA ALA A 105 -21.34 -6.34 14.71
C ALA A 105 -20.05 -6.01 15.50
N LEU A 106 -19.37 -7.04 16.02
CA LEU A 106 -18.08 -6.91 16.67
C LEU A 106 -17.04 -6.34 15.71
N TRP A 107 -16.95 -6.84 14.48
CA TRP A 107 -15.99 -6.32 13.50
C TRP A 107 -16.11 -4.80 13.30
N TYR A 108 -17.35 -4.29 13.16
CA TYR A 108 -17.60 -2.86 13.07
C TYR A 108 -17.22 -2.11 14.36
N GLY A 109 -17.58 -2.65 15.53
CA GLY A 109 -17.22 -2.08 16.82
C GLY A 109 -15.71 -2.00 17.04
N LEU A 110 -14.97 -3.06 16.72
CA LEU A 110 -13.52 -3.12 16.82
C LEU A 110 -12.84 -2.21 15.80
N SER A 111 -13.35 -2.13 14.58
CA SER A 111 -12.86 -1.19 13.56
C SER A 111 -13.07 0.27 13.99
N LEU A 112 -14.20 0.58 14.63
CA LEU A 112 -14.46 1.90 15.21
C LEU A 112 -13.44 2.23 16.30
N LEU A 113 -13.21 1.33 17.26
CA LEU A 113 -12.20 1.51 18.30
C LEU A 113 -10.80 1.67 17.70
N GLY A 114 -10.44 0.86 16.72
CA GLY A 114 -9.17 0.96 16.00
C GLY A 114 -8.99 2.30 15.30
N VAL A 115 -10.02 2.81 14.61
CA VAL A 115 -9.99 4.15 13.99
C VAL A 115 -9.85 5.26 15.03
N LEU A 116 -10.47 5.13 16.20
CA LEU A 116 -10.26 6.06 17.31
C LEU A 116 -8.81 6.03 17.80
N VAL A 117 -8.19 4.86 17.89
CA VAL A 117 -6.74 4.72 18.20
C VAL A 117 -5.88 5.41 17.14
N VAL A 118 -6.17 5.23 15.84
CA VAL A 118 -5.49 5.96 14.75
C VAL A 118 -5.61 7.46 14.99
N LYS A 119 -6.83 7.97 15.19
CA LYS A 119 -7.09 9.40 15.39
C LYS A 119 -6.31 9.94 16.57
N LEU A 120 -6.40 9.30 17.73
CA LEU A 120 -5.69 9.71 18.95
C LEU A 120 -4.17 9.72 18.74
N THR A 121 -3.63 8.69 18.07
CA THR A 121 -2.20 8.58 17.78
C THR A 121 -1.72 9.71 16.86
N LEU A 122 -2.48 10.02 15.80
CA LEU A 122 -2.16 11.10 14.87
C LEU A 122 -2.31 12.48 15.53
N ASP A 123 -3.34 12.68 16.36
CA ASP A 123 -3.56 13.92 17.11
C ASP A 123 -2.41 14.17 18.11
N ALA A 124 -1.99 13.13 18.85
CA ALA A 124 -0.85 13.19 19.77
C ALA A 124 0.47 13.54 19.07
N HIS A 125 0.62 13.16 17.80
CA HIS A 125 1.81 13.41 16.99
C HIS A 125 1.63 14.52 15.96
N ALA A 126 0.60 15.37 16.09
CA ALA A 126 0.26 16.39 15.10
C ALA A 126 1.42 17.35 14.80
N SER A 127 2.26 17.67 15.79
CA SER A 127 3.45 18.52 15.62
C SER A 127 4.49 17.91 14.66
N ARG A 128 4.62 16.58 14.67
CA ARG A 128 5.54 15.80 13.81
C ARG A 128 4.95 15.49 12.43
N LEU A 129 3.65 15.69 12.25
CA LEU A 129 2.94 15.46 10.99
C LEU A 129 2.76 16.72 10.14
N ARG A 130 3.23 17.88 10.64
CA ARG A 130 3.22 19.14 9.89
C ARG A 130 3.83 18.94 8.50
N ALA A 131 3.22 19.60 7.52
CA ALA A 131 3.54 19.42 6.11
C ALA A 131 5.03 19.65 5.85
N PHE A 132 5.75 18.56 5.63
CA PHE A 132 7.08 18.61 5.04
C PHE A 132 6.87 18.85 3.55
N GLU A 133 7.25 20.04 3.05
CA GLU A 133 7.21 20.33 1.62
C GLU A 133 8.15 19.36 0.90
N TRP A 134 7.58 18.50 0.06
CA TRP A 134 8.38 17.69 -0.84
C TRP A 134 9.02 18.64 -1.86
N ARG A 135 10.26 19.04 -1.60
CA ARG A 135 11.00 19.92 -2.50
C ARG A 135 11.65 19.06 -3.58
N PHE A 136 11.47 19.46 -4.82
CA PHE A 136 12.23 18.94 -5.94
C PHE A 136 13.72 19.19 -5.68
N GLU A 137 14.53 18.13 -5.71
CA GLU A 137 15.98 18.20 -5.45
C GLU A 137 16.74 17.91 -6.75
N PRO A 138 16.88 18.91 -7.65
CA PRO A 138 17.60 18.72 -8.90
C PRO A 138 19.08 18.48 -8.63
N GLY A 139 19.72 17.69 -9.50
CA GLY A 139 21.17 17.50 -9.50
C GLY A 139 21.69 16.32 -8.69
N VAL A 140 20.81 15.52 -8.05
CA VAL A 140 21.18 14.21 -7.50
C VAL A 140 21.59 13.26 -8.64
N ARG A 141 22.69 12.54 -8.45
CA ARG A 141 23.27 11.65 -9.47
C ARG A 141 23.52 10.24 -8.96
N ALA A 142 23.37 9.25 -9.83
CA ALA A 142 23.80 7.87 -9.55
C ALA A 142 25.33 7.81 -9.44
N GLY A 143 25.85 7.28 -8.32
CA GLY A 143 27.28 7.01 -8.12
C GLY A 143 27.68 5.62 -8.64
N GLY A 144 28.98 5.30 -8.64
CA GLY A 144 29.50 3.99 -9.07
C GLY A 144 28.88 2.80 -8.31
N LEU A 145 28.62 2.98 -7.00
CA LEU A 145 27.93 1.95 -6.20
C LEU A 145 26.50 1.67 -6.68
N ALA A 146 25.77 2.67 -7.21
CA ALA A 146 24.44 2.44 -7.75
C ALA A 146 24.49 1.52 -8.98
N TYR A 147 25.50 1.69 -9.83
CA TYR A 147 25.76 0.78 -10.97
C TYR A 147 26.16 -0.62 -10.50
N LEU A 148 26.91 -0.74 -9.40
CA LEU A 148 27.21 -2.04 -8.80
C LEU A 148 25.94 -2.74 -8.31
N PHE A 149 25.03 -2.05 -7.62
CA PHE A 149 23.73 -2.62 -7.22
C PHE A 149 22.87 -3.01 -8.43
N ALA A 150 22.89 -2.20 -9.50
CA ALA A 150 22.23 -2.56 -10.75
C ALA A 150 22.82 -3.85 -11.36
N LEU A 151 24.14 -3.97 -11.38
CA LEU A 151 24.82 -5.18 -11.87
C LEU A 151 24.52 -6.40 -11.01
N LEU A 152 24.57 -6.29 -9.68
CA LEU A 152 24.28 -7.38 -8.75
C LEU A 152 22.82 -7.83 -8.84
N SER A 153 21.87 -6.90 -8.96
CA SER A 153 20.45 -7.23 -9.10
C SER A 153 20.12 -7.85 -10.46
N LEU A 154 20.73 -7.38 -11.55
CA LEU A 154 20.65 -8.05 -12.86
C LEU A 154 21.33 -9.42 -12.85
N GLY A 155 22.46 -9.56 -12.16
CA GLY A 155 23.14 -10.84 -11.98
C GLY A 155 22.30 -11.84 -11.20
N ALA A 156 21.61 -11.40 -10.14
CA ALA A 156 20.67 -12.22 -9.39
C ALA A 156 19.47 -12.66 -10.26
N LEU A 157 18.96 -11.76 -11.11
CA LEU A 157 17.92 -12.09 -12.09
C LEU A 157 18.42 -13.14 -13.08
N ALA A 158 19.58 -12.91 -13.71
CA ALA A 158 20.17 -13.86 -14.65
C ALA A 158 20.43 -15.23 -13.99
N PHE A 159 20.95 -15.25 -12.77
CA PHE A 159 21.20 -16.47 -12.00
C PHE A 159 19.92 -17.30 -11.79
N ILE A 160 18.80 -16.63 -11.46
CA ILE A 160 17.50 -17.30 -11.33
C ILE A 160 17.11 -18.00 -12.63
N TYR A 161 17.23 -17.32 -13.77
CA TYR A 161 16.88 -17.89 -15.06
C TYR A 161 17.80 -19.05 -15.45
N VAL A 162 19.10 -18.92 -15.22
CA VAL A 162 20.06 -20.00 -15.49
C VAL A 162 19.76 -21.21 -14.61
N LYS A 163 19.54 -21.00 -13.30
CA LYS A 163 19.29 -22.09 -12.35
C LYS A 163 17.97 -22.82 -12.59
N LEU A 164 16.92 -22.11 -13.03
CA LEU A 164 15.60 -22.68 -13.25
C LEU A 164 15.33 -23.12 -14.69
N GLY A 165 16.32 -23.07 -15.59
CA GLY A 165 16.18 -23.58 -16.96
C GLY A 165 15.49 -22.60 -17.93
N GLY A 166 15.57 -21.30 -17.67
CA GLY A 166 15.10 -20.25 -18.57
C GLY A 166 13.62 -19.87 -18.40
N TYR A 167 13.13 -19.00 -19.28
CA TYR A 167 11.78 -18.43 -19.19
C TYR A 167 10.68 -19.50 -19.26
N ALA A 168 10.75 -20.40 -20.24
CA ALA A 168 9.71 -21.39 -20.49
C ALA A 168 9.52 -22.32 -19.28
N ARG A 169 10.63 -22.78 -18.68
CA ARG A 169 10.59 -23.65 -17.51
C ARG A 169 10.07 -22.94 -16.27
N ILE A 170 10.44 -21.67 -16.05
CA ILE A 170 9.87 -20.89 -14.95
C ILE A 170 8.36 -20.72 -15.13
N ALA A 171 7.90 -20.40 -16.35
CA ALA A 171 6.47 -20.26 -16.63
C ALA A 171 5.71 -21.58 -16.39
N GLU A 172 6.28 -22.71 -16.81
CA GLU A 172 5.72 -24.06 -16.56
C GLU A 172 5.65 -24.39 -15.07
N LEU A 173 6.74 -24.15 -14.31
CA LEU A 173 6.78 -24.37 -12.86
C LEU A 173 5.72 -23.54 -12.12
N TYR A 174 5.44 -22.33 -12.60
CA TYR A 174 4.37 -21.50 -12.05
C TYR A 174 2.98 -21.94 -12.48
N GLY A 175 2.80 -22.37 -13.72
CA GLY A 175 1.55 -23.01 -14.18
C GLY A 175 1.21 -24.20 -13.28
N ALA A 176 2.16 -25.10 -13.07
CA ALA A 176 2.00 -26.25 -12.19
C ALA A 176 1.71 -25.85 -10.74
N ARG A 177 2.34 -24.80 -10.20
CA ARG A 177 2.04 -24.29 -8.85
C ARG A 177 0.62 -23.74 -8.74
N VAL A 178 0.15 -23.04 -9.77
CA VAL A 178 -1.20 -22.47 -9.80
C VAL A 178 -2.25 -23.58 -9.89
N GLU A 179 -1.99 -24.61 -10.69
CA GLU A 179 -2.86 -25.80 -10.82
C GLU A 179 -2.89 -26.64 -9.53
N LEU A 180 -1.73 -26.82 -8.88
CA LEU A 180 -1.62 -27.59 -7.64
C LEU A 180 -2.04 -26.81 -6.38
N THR A 181 -2.41 -25.53 -6.51
CA THR A 181 -2.92 -24.61 -5.47
C THR A 181 -2.18 -24.58 -4.11
N GLY A 182 -1.02 -25.21 -3.97
CA GLY A 182 -0.29 -25.35 -2.70
C GLY A 182 0.91 -24.41 -2.55
N THR A 183 1.25 -24.10 -1.29
CA THR A 183 2.52 -23.43 -0.94
C THR A 183 3.72 -24.36 -0.95
N ASP A 184 3.51 -25.68 -1.07
CA ASP A 184 4.56 -26.69 -0.88
C ASP A 184 5.47 -26.86 -2.10
N ASN A 185 4.95 -26.62 -3.31
CA ASN A 185 5.74 -26.60 -4.53
C ASN A 185 6.23 -25.16 -4.82
N ASP A 186 7.23 -24.71 -4.07
CA ASP A 186 7.91 -23.44 -4.34
C ASP A 186 9.16 -23.65 -5.22
N PRO A 187 9.12 -23.31 -6.52
CA PRO A 187 10.27 -23.45 -7.41
C PRO A 187 11.45 -22.57 -6.99
N PHE A 188 11.21 -21.58 -6.13
CA PHE A 188 12.22 -20.70 -5.56
C PHE A 188 12.67 -21.10 -4.16
N ARG A 189 12.41 -22.33 -3.70
CA ARG A 189 12.83 -22.79 -2.37
C ARG A 189 14.34 -22.54 -2.16
N GLY A 190 14.66 -21.76 -1.13
CA GLY A 190 16.03 -21.37 -0.79
C GLY A 190 16.60 -20.19 -1.59
N LEU A 191 15.85 -19.61 -2.54
CA LEU A 191 16.27 -18.47 -3.38
C LEU A 191 15.62 -17.13 -2.97
N GLY A 192 14.87 -17.08 -1.85
CA GLY A 192 14.05 -15.92 -1.49
C GLY A 192 14.80 -14.57 -1.47
N VAL A 193 16.02 -14.53 -0.90
CA VAL A 193 16.85 -13.30 -0.88
C VAL A 193 17.39 -12.95 -2.27
N VAL A 194 17.79 -13.96 -3.06
CA VAL A 194 18.25 -13.77 -4.44
C VAL A 194 17.12 -13.22 -5.31
N GLN A 195 15.91 -13.77 -5.13
CA GLN A 195 14.70 -13.30 -5.79
C GLN A 195 14.34 -11.88 -5.34
N ALA A 196 14.44 -11.57 -4.03
CA ALA A 196 14.22 -10.22 -3.53
C ALA A 196 15.20 -9.21 -4.14
N LEU A 197 16.47 -9.57 -4.32
CA LEU A 197 17.47 -8.73 -4.99
C LEU A 197 17.19 -8.59 -6.50
N ALA A 198 16.91 -9.70 -7.20
CA ALA A 198 16.54 -9.71 -8.61
C ALA A 198 15.35 -8.79 -8.91
N ASN A 199 14.37 -8.81 -8.02
CA ASN A 199 13.17 -8.01 -8.02
C ASN A 199 13.39 -6.49 -7.88
N THR A 200 14.57 -6.05 -7.43
CA THR A 200 14.95 -4.63 -7.38
C THR A 200 15.60 -4.13 -8.67
N SER A 201 15.99 -5.04 -9.57
CA SER A 201 16.71 -4.71 -10.81
C SER A 201 16.02 -3.65 -11.68
N PRO A 202 14.68 -3.64 -11.87
CA PRO A 202 14.05 -2.63 -12.72
C PRO A 202 14.29 -1.21 -12.18
N LEU A 203 14.24 -1.03 -10.86
CA LEU A 203 14.43 0.26 -10.21
C LEU A 203 15.90 0.69 -10.20
N TRP A 204 16.83 -0.22 -9.97
CA TRP A 204 18.26 0.11 -10.03
C TRP A 204 18.68 0.56 -11.42
N VAL A 205 18.24 -0.14 -12.46
CA VAL A 205 18.45 0.25 -13.86
C VAL A 205 17.79 1.60 -14.15
N PHE A 206 16.55 1.80 -13.69
CA PHE A 206 15.84 3.08 -13.83
C PHE A 206 16.60 4.26 -13.22
N VAL A 207 17.09 4.10 -11.99
CA VAL A 207 17.90 5.12 -11.29
C VAL A 207 19.17 5.43 -12.09
N CYS A 208 19.88 4.40 -12.56
CA CYS A 208 21.13 4.56 -13.32
C CYS A 208 20.93 5.28 -14.65
N LEU A 209 19.81 5.04 -15.35
CA LEU A 209 19.50 5.68 -16.62
C LEU A 209 19.00 7.12 -16.45
N THR A 210 18.15 7.38 -15.45
CA THR A 210 17.49 8.68 -15.28
C THR A 210 18.30 9.69 -14.45
N MET A 211 19.12 9.22 -13.51
CA MET A 211 19.93 10.06 -12.61
C MET A 211 21.40 10.17 -13.05
N ARG A 212 21.69 9.97 -14.33
CA ARG A 212 23.06 10.12 -14.88
C ARG A 212 23.48 11.59 -15.02
N ARG A 213 24.78 11.82 -15.26
CA ARG A 213 25.36 13.17 -15.41
C ARG A 213 24.71 14.00 -16.53
N ARG A 214 24.44 13.40 -17.69
CA ARG A 214 23.81 14.05 -18.85
C ARG A 214 22.40 13.52 -19.06
N ARG A 215 21.37 14.22 -18.61
CA ARG A 215 19.98 13.74 -18.76
C ARG A 215 19.56 13.76 -20.25
N SER A 216 18.79 12.76 -20.67
CA SER A 216 18.27 12.67 -22.05
C SER A 216 16.86 12.12 -22.02
N THR A 217 15.96 12.76 -22.75
CA THR A 217 14.55 12.35 -22.86
C THR A 217 14.43 10.94 -23.42
N TRP A 218 15.25 10.58 -24.41
CA TRP A 218 15.29 9.24 -24.99
C TRP A 218 15.61 8.18 -23.96
N LEU A 219 16.60 8.43 -23.10
CA LEU A 219 16.97 7.46 -22.07
C LEU A 219 16.00 7.42 -20.91
N THR A 220 15.29 8.52 -20.64
CA THR A 220 14.13 8.48 -19.74
C THR A 220 13.04 7.59 -20.32
N ALA A 221 12.73 7.68 -21.62
CA ALA A 221 11.76 6.80 -22.27
C ALA A 221 12.20 5.33 -22.21
N VAL A 222 13.45 5.03 -22.57
CA VAL A 222 14.04 3.69 -22.42
C VAL A 222 13.97 3.20 -20.97
N ALA A 223 14.22 4.09 -20.00
CA ALA A 223 14.13 3.75 -18.58
C ALA A 223 12.70 3.36 -18.16
N PHE A 224 11.65 3.98 -18.71
CA PHE A 224 10.27 3.56 -18.44
C PHE A 224 9.90 2.27 -19.19
N ILE A 225 10.36 2.08 -20.43
CA ILE A 225 10.13 0.85 -21.19
C ILE A 225 10.76 -0.35 -20.48
N GLN A 226 12.01 -0.24 -20.03
CA GLN A 226 12.69 -1.33 -19.33
C GLN A 226 12.02 -1.68 -17.99
N LEU A 227 11.31 -0.73 -17.34
CA LEU A 227 10.54 -1.07 -16.14
C LEU A 227 9.49 -2.12 -16.46
N GLY A 228 8.78 -2.00 -17.58
CA GLY A 228 7.81 -3.00 -18.02
C GLY A 228 8.46 -4.37 -18.23
N VAL A 229 9.54 -4.39 -19.03
CA VAL A 229 10.25 -5.63 -19.39
C VAL A 229 10.88 -6.30 -18.17
N LEU A 230 11.70 -5.59 -17.40
CA LEU A 230 12.39 -6.18 -16.24
C LEU A 230 11.42 -6.50 -15.09
N SER A 231 10.32 -5.74 -14.91
CA SER A 231 9.32 -6.09 -13.90
C SER A 231 8.54 -7.35 -14.31
N TRP A 232 8.29 -7.53 -15.61
CA TRP A 232 7.72 -8.77 -16.13
C TRP A 232 8.65 -9.96 -15.87
N LEU A 233 9.92 -9.84 -16.23
CA LEU A 233 10.91 -10.89 -16.05
C LEU A 233 11.17 -11.22 -14.56
N SER A 234 11.26 -10.22 -13.71
CA SER A 234 11.58 -10.45 -12.29
C SER A 234 10.38 -10.92 -11.45
N SER A 235 9.19 -10.37 -11.71
CA SER A 235 8.00 -10.58 -10.86
C SER A 235 6.75 -11.01 -11.62
N GLY A 236 6.58 -10.60 -12.88
CA GLY A 236 5.37 -10.87 -13.67
C GLY A 236 5.15 -12.35 -13.96
N ILE A 237 6.21 -13.07 -14.37
CA ILE A 237 6.15 -14.52 -14.65
C ILE A 237 5.73 -15.32 -13.40
N ALA A 238 6.13 -14.85 -12.23
CA ALA A 238 5.77 -15.43 -10.95
C ALA A 238 4.34 -15.07 -10.49
N GLY A 239 3.53 -14.40 -11.32
CA GLY A 239 2.20 -13.92 -10.98
C GLY A 239 2.19 -12.76 -9.96
N SER A 240 3.35 -12.17 -9.64
CA SER A 240 3.49 -11.14 -8.61
C SER A 240 3.19 -9.74 -9.16
N ARG A 241 1.90 -9.40 -9.22
CA ARG A 241 1.39 -8.07 -9.65
C ARG A 241 1.98 -6.92 -8.84
N GLN A 242 2.17 -7.15 -7.54
CA GLN A 242 2.77 -6.18 -6.62
C GLN A 242 4.17 -5.77 -7.07
N GLY A 243 4.95 -6.72 -7.61
CA GLY A 243 6.29 -6.46 -8.12
C GLY A 243 6.32 -5.57 -9.36
N ILE A 244 5.23 -5.47 -10.13
CA ILE A 244 5.10 -4.57 -11.28
C ILE A 244 4.56 -3.21 -10.83
N VAL A 245 3.45 -3.22 -10.08
CA VAL A 245 2.75 -2.00 -9.66
C VAL A 245 3.62 -1.14 -8.74
N PHE A 246 4.25 -1.72 -7.72
CA PHE A 246 5.09 -0.95 -6.80
C PHE A 246 6.33 -0.38 -7.48
N VAL A 247 6.95 -1.13 -8.40
CA VAL A 247 8.08 -0.63 -9.18
C VAL A 247 7.71 0.62 -9.96
N LEU A 248 6.56 0.62 -10.64
CA LEU A 248 6.11 1.79 -11.39
C LEU A 248 5.81 2.97 -10.44
N VAL A 249 5.13 2.72 -9.33
CA VAL A 249 4.84 3.76 -8.31
C VAL A 249 6.14 4.35 -7.75
N PHE A 250 7.12 3.53 -7.39
CA PHE A 250 8.40 4.01 -6.87
C PHE A 250 9.21 4.76 -7.92
N ALA A 251 9.22 4.28 -9.17
CA ALA A 251 9.86 4.98 -10.27
C ALA A 251 9.26 6.37 -10.48
N LEU A 252 7.93 6.51 -10.41
CA LEU A 252 7.24 7.80 -10.50
C LEU A 252 7.62 8.72 -9.33
N PHE A 253 7.65 8.22 -8.09
CA PHE A 253 8.10 9.01 -6.93
C PHE A 253 9.55 9.46 -7.06
N VAL A 254 10.46 8.55 -7.43
CA VAL A 254 11.90 8.85 -7.62
C VAL A 254 12.07 9.86 -8.75
N HIS A 255 11.37 9.67 -9.87
CA HIS A 255 11.42 10.59 -11.01
C HIS A 255 10.92 11.98 -10.64
N HIS A 256 9.73 12.06 -10.02
CA HIS A 256 9.13 13.30 -9.57
C HIS A 256 10.04 14.05 -8.58
N ALA A 257 10.68 13.32 -7.66
CA ALA A 257 11.50 13.90 -6.61
C ALA A 257 12.87 14.40 -7.09
N PHE A 258 13.55 13.64 -7.96
CA PHE A 258 14.98 13.84 -8.24
C PHE A 258 15.31 14.13 -9.72
N VAL A 259 14.42 13.77 -10.64
CA VAL A 259 14.66 13.90 -12.09
C VAL A 259 13.93 15.11 -12.64
N ALA A 260 12.59 15.09 -12.65
CA ALA A 260 11.77 16.18 -13.11
C ALA A 260 10.39 16.14 -12.43
N PRO A 261 9.85 17.30 -12.01
CA PRO A 261 8.51 17.34 -11.43
C PRO A 261 7.47 16.94 -12.47
N ILE A 262 6.63 15.99 -12.08
CA ILE A 262 5.51 15.50 -12.90
C ILE A 262 4.28 16.35 -12.61
N GLY A 263 3.63 16.87 -13.66
CA GLY A 263 2.39 17.64 -13.52
C GLY A 263 1.24 16.81 -12.95
N PRO A 264 0.26 17.44 -12.25
CA PRO A 264 -0.83 16.73 -11.58
C PRO A 264 -1.73 15.96 -12.56
N ARG A 265 -1.89 16.45 -13.79
CA ARG A 265 -2.65 15.75 -14.85
C ARG A 265 -1.98 14.43 -15.22
N THR A 266 -0.67 14.46 -15.43
CA THR A 266 0.12 13.26 -15.80
C THR A 266 0.18 12.25 -14.66
N ILE A 267 0.28 12.69 -13.40
CA ILE A 267 0.18 11.78 -12.25
C ILE A 267 -1.19 11.10 -12.22
N ARG A 268 -2.27 11.87 -12.46
CA ARG A 268 -3.63 11.31 -12.51
C ARG A 268 -3.78 10.28 -13.64
N THR A 269 -3.34 10.60 -14.85
CA THR A 269 -3.43 9.66 -15.99
C THR A 269 -2.56 8.43 -15.77
N ALA A 270 -1.35 8.58 -15.22
CA ALA A 270 -0.50 7.46 -14.84
C ALA A 270 -1.18 6.58 -13.78
N GLY A 271 -1.78 7.18 -12.75
CA GLY A 271 -2.53 6.46 -11.71
C GLY A 271 -3.72 5.67 -12.28
N ILE A 272 -4.50 6.28 -13.18
CA ILE A 272 -5.59 5.59 -13.90
C ILE A 272 -5.03 4.44 -14.74
N GLY A 273 -3.93 4.67 -15.46
CA GLY A 273 -3.26 3.63 -16.25
C GLY A 273 -2.80 2.45 -15.39
N VAL A 274 -2.19 2.70 -14.22
CA VAL A 274 -1.78 1.65 -13.27
C VAL A 274 -3.00 0.86 -12.78
N ALA A 275 -4.09 1.53 -12.44
CA ALA A 275 -5.33 0.87 -12.01
C ALA A 275 -5.93 0.00 -13.13
N LEU A 276 -5.98 0.51 -14.36
CA LEU A 276 -6.47 -0.23 -15.52
C LEU A 276 -5.59 -1.44 -15.83
N VAL A 277 -4.26 -1.30 -15.81
CA VAL A 277 -3.33 -2.43 -16.00
C VAL A 277 -3.51 -3.45 -14.88
N GLY A 278 -3.67 -3.02 -13.62
CA GLY A 278 -3.95 -3.91 -12.50
C GLY A 278 -5.25 -4.71 -12.69
N LEU A 279 -6.30 -4.07 -13.21
CA LEU A 279 -7.57 -4.71 -13.54
C LEU A 279 -7.43 -5.65 -14.76
N LEU A 280 -6.72 -5.24 -15.80
CA LEU A 280 -6.48 -6.07 -16.97
C LEU A 280 -5.70 -7.33 -16.62
N LEU A 281 -4.70 -7.25 -15.73
CA LEU A 281 -3.89 -8.39 -15.28
C LEU A 281 -4.61 -9.29 -14.25
N MET A 282 -5.89 -9.04 -13.95
CA MET A 282 -6.67 -9.79 -12.99
C MET A 282 -6.89 -11.26 -13.40
N PRO A 283 -7.29 -11.60 -14.64
CA PRO A 283 -7.46 -13.00 -15.06
C PRO A 283 -6.18 -13.82 -14.89
N LEU A 284 -5.04 -13.25 -15.30
CA LEU A 284 -3.72 -13.88 -15.14
C LEU A 284 -3.38 -14.20 -13.68
N LYS A 285 -3.80 -13.36 -12.73
CA LYS A 285 -3.60 -13.64 -11.28
C LYS A 285 -4.27 -14.94 -10.86
N PHE A 286 -5.38 -15.26 -11.50
CA PHE A 286 -6.18 -16.42 -11.16
C PHE A 286 -5.82 -17.64 -12.01
N GLY A 287 -4.83 -17.56 -12.89
CA GLY A 287 -4.51 -18.65 -13.82
C GLY A 287 -5.54 -18.79 -14.94
N LEU A 288 -6.33 -17.73 -15.17
CA LEU A 288 -7.32 -17.67 -16.24
C LEU A 288 -6.67 -17.05 -17.48
N GLY A 289 -6.71 -17.78 -18.59
CA GLY A 289 -6.39 -17.24 -19.91
C GLY A 289 -7.41 -16.18 -20.34
N TYR A 290 -7.01 -15.33 -21.29
CA TYR A 290 -7.93 -14.33 -21.89
C TYR A 290 -8.80 -14.92 -23.00
N ASP A 291 -8.66 -16.21 -23.29
CA ASP A 291 -9.34 -16.86 -24.41
C ASP A 291 -10.85 -17.09 -24.14
N ASP A 292 -11.30 -16.96 -22.88
CA ASP A 292 -12.69 -17.18 -22.47
C ASP A 292 -13.17 -16.13 -21.45
N ILE A 293 -13.01 -14.85 -21.80
CA ILE A 293 -13.44 -13.71 -20.96
C ILE A 293 -14.94 -13.73 -20.66
N ALA A 294 -15.76 -14.30 -21.56
CA ALA A 294 -17.20 -14.37 -21.41
C ALA A 294 -17.64 -15.27 -20.24
N ASN A 295 -16.92 -16.37 -19.97
CA ASN A 295 -17.21 -17.31 -18.89
C ASN A 295 -16.28 -17.13 -17.68
N LEU A 296 -15.65 -15.96 -17.56
CA LEU A 296 -14.55 -15.76 -16.63
C LEU A 296 -14.98 -15.82 -15.17
N SER A 297 -16.22 -15.45 -14.84
CA SER A 297 -16.80 -15.67 -13.50
C SER A 297 -17.02 -17.17 -13.21
N GLN A 298 -17.52 -17.93 -14.19
CA GLN A 298 -17.75 -19.36 -14.05
C GLN A 298 -16.43 -20.12 -13.90
N ARG A 299 -15.45 -19.87 -14.77
CA ARG A 299 -14.11 -20.47 -14.66
C ARG A 299 -13.39 -20.06 -13.38
N PHE A 300 -13.60 -18.83 -12.91
CA PHE A 300 -13.07 -18.38 -11.63
C PHE A 300 -13.68 -19.15 -10.46
N ALA A 301 -15.00 -19.37 -10.48
CA ALA A 301 -15.69 -20.18 -9.49
C ALA A 301 -15.23 -21.65 -9.52
N GLU A 302 -15.11 -22.24 -10.72
CA GLU A 302 -14.62 -23.61 -10.95
C GLU A 302 -13.16 -23.81 -10.49
N GLN A 303 -12.24 -22.90 -10.84
CA GLN A 303 -10.83 -22.98 -10.43
C GLN A 303 -10.61 -22.80 -8.93
N ARG A 304 -11.58 -22.23 -8.21
CA ARG A 304 -11.48 -21.96 -6.78
C ARG A 304 -12.46 -22.76 -5.94
N ASP A 305 -13.23 -23.67 -6.57
CA ASP A 305 -14.31 -24.44 -5.96
C ASP A 305 -15.22 -23.56 -5.08
N LEU A 306 -15.48 -22.33 -5.54
CA LEU A 306 -16.37 -21.40 -4.87
C LEU A 306 -17.80 -21.69 -5.33
N GLU A 307 -18.78 -21.64 -4.43
CA GLU A 307 -20.20 -21.76 -4.79
C GLU A 307 -20.66 -20.57 -5.65
N LEU A 308 -20.41 -20.67 -6.95
CA LEU A 308 -21.06 -20.07 -8.14
C LEU A 308 -21.43 -18.57 -8.19
N SER A 309 -21.16 -17.71 -7.20
CA SER A 309 -21.64 -16.31 -7.25
C SER A 309 -20.60 -15.23 -7.57
N MET A 310 -19.29 -15.51 -7.51
CA MET A 310 -18.29 -14.44 -7.62
C MET A 310 -17.59 -14.39 -8.99
N GLY A 311 -17.68 -13.22 -9.62
CA GLY A 311 -16.73 -12.82 -10.65
C GLY A 311 -15.37 -12.42 -10.04
N PRO A 312 -14.32 -12.30 -10.85
CA PRO A 312 -12.99 -11.93 -10.36
C PRO A 312 -12.96 -10.52 -9.74
N VAL A 313 -13.87 -9.62 -10.16
CA VAL A 313 -13.96 -8.23 -9.69
C VAL A 313 -14.46 -8.17 -8.26
N SER A 314 -15.51 -8.91 -7.91
CA SER A 314 -16.00 -8.99 -6.53
C SER A 314 -14.97 -9.66 -5.61
N ALA A 315 -14.34 -10.73 -6.08
CA ALA A 315 -13.23 -11.36 -5.35
C ALA A 315 -12.06 -10.39 -5.09
N PHE A 316 -11.81 -9.41 -5.96
CA PHE A 316 -10.79 -8.41 -5.69
C PHE A 316 -11.27 -7.29 -4.77
N LEU A 317 -12.44 -6.73 -5.01
CA LEU A 317 -12.96 -5.61 -4.22
C LEU A 317 -13.28 -6.02 -2.78
N PHE A 318 -13.88 -7.19 -2.59
CA PHE A 318 -14.31 -7.65 -1.27
C PHE A 318 -13.22 -8.48 -0.61
N ARG A 319 -12.75 -9.54 -1.27
CA ARG A 319 -11.73 -10.42 -0.69
C ARG A 319 -10.35 -9.77 -0.62
N ASP A 320 -9.87 -9.15 -1.72
CA ASP A 320 -8.51 -8.59 -1.73
C ASP A 320 -8.37 -7.22 -1.03
N LEU A 321 -9.39 -6.37 -1.13
CA LEU A 321 -9.33 -5.01 -0.59
C LEU A 321 -10.03 -4.86 0.76
N SER A 322 -11.21 -5.46 0.98
CA SER A 322 -11.98 -5.27 2.22
C SER A 322 -11.51 -6.14 3.37
N ARG A 323 -11.20 -7.42 3.11
CA ARG A 323 -10.82 -8.44 4.12
C ARG A 323 -11.87 -8.65 5.22
N PHE A 324 -13.07 -8.10 5.03
CA PHE A 324 -14.13 -8.07 6.03
C PHE A 324 -14.66 -9.47 6.33
N ASP A 325 -14.88 -10.28 5.30
CA ASP A 325 -15.32 -11.66 5.39
C ASP A 325 -14.40 -12.54 6.23
N VAL A 326 -13.11 -12.58 5.87
CA VAL A 326 -12.12 -13.43 6.55
C VAL A 326 -11.82 -12.95 7.98
N GLN A 327 -11.87 -11.64 8.22
CA GLN A 327 -11.69 -11.10 9.57
C GLN A 327 -12.92 -11.37 10.46
N THR A 328 -14.13 -11.35 9.89
CA THR A 328 -15.36 -11.68 10.63
C THR A 328 -15.37 -13.16 11.01
N LEU A 329 -15.00 -14.05 10.08
CA LEU A 329 -14.80 -15.46 10.38
C LEU A 329 -13.75 -15.67 11.48
N ALA A 330 -12.61 -14.96 11.38
CA ALA A 330 -11.59 -15.03 12.41
C ALA A 330 -12.12 -14.59 13.79
N ILE A 331 -12.97 -13.55 13.86
CA ILE A 331 -13.61 -13.14 15.11
C ILE A 331 -14.46 -14.28 15.68
N ASP A 332 -15.28 -14.93 14.85
CA ASP A 332 -16.08 -16.06 15.29
C ASP A 332 -15.19 -17.15 15.89
N THR A 333 -14.16 -17.60 15.16
CA THR A 333 -13.25 -18.65 15.61
C THR A 333 -12.49 -18.30 16.90
N VAL A 334 -11.88 -17.11 17.00
CA VAL A 334 -11.09 -16.76 18.18
C VAL A 334 -11.93 -16.51 19.44
N THR A 335 -13.24 -16.29 19.27
CA THR A 335 -14.17 -16.11 20.40
C THR A 335 -14.74 -17.43 20.91
N GLN A 336 -14.52 -18.54 20.21
CA GLN A 336 -14.95 -19.86 20.68
C GLN A 336 -14.16 -20.29 21.92
N PRO A 337 -14.82 -20.92 22.92
CA PRO A 337 -14.13 -21.50 24.07
C PRO A 337 -13.11 -22.55 23.62
N GLY A 338 -11.88 -22.46 24.13
CA GLY A 338 -10.82 -23.41 23.80
C GLY A 338 -9.90 -23.00 22.65
N TYR A 339 -10.11 -21.82 22.03
CA TYR A 339 -9.16 -21.29 21.06
C TYR A 339 -7.79 -21.00 21.71
N GLU A 340 -6.74 -21.67 21.22
CA GLU A 340 -5.37 -21.46 21.69
C GLU A 340 -4.68 -20.36 20.88
N TYR A 341 -4.44 -19.23 21.53
CA TYR A 341 -3.75 -18.11 20.89
C TYR A 341 -2.28 -18.48 20.57
N PRO A 342 -1.80 -18.28 19.33
CA PRO A 342 -0.40 -18.53 18.96
C PRO A 342 0.62 -17.57 19.59
N ILE A 343 0.19 -16.49 20.25
CA ILE A 343 1.02 -15.50 20.97
C ILE A 343 2.23 -15.03 20.14
N GLY A 344 2.00 -14.66 18.89
CA GLY A 344 3.01 -14.06 18.01
C GLY A 344 3.93 -15.03 17.28
N ARG A 345 3.67 -16.33 17.36
CA ARG A 345 4.38 -17.36 16.58
C ARG A 345 4.39 -17.03 15.09
N SER A 346 3.29 -16.53 14.53
CA SER A 346 3.20 -16.16 13.12
C SER A 346 4.16 -15.02 12.74
N PHE A 347 4.38 -14.04 13.63
CA PHE A 347 5.36 -12.97 13.43
C PHE A 347 6.79 -13.49 13.48
N ALA A 348 7.10 -14.39 14.42
CA ALA A 348 8.40 -15.07 14.46
C ALA A 348 8.65 -15.86 13.18
N GLY A 349 7.64 -16.61 12.71
CA GLY A 349 7.64 -17.29 11.42
C GLY A 349 7.87 -16.35 10.24
N ALA A 350 7.26 -15.17 10.24
CA ALA A 350 7.47 -14.17 9.20
C ALA A 350 8.92 -13.69 9.12
N PHE A 351 9.57 -13.42 10.25
CA PHE A 351 11.00 -13.06 10.26
C PHE A 351 11.89 -14.25 9.88
N ALA A 352 11.59 -15.45 10.39
CA ALA A 352 12.32 -16.67 10.08
C ALA A 352 12.20 -17.06 8.59
N SER A 353 11.11 -16.64 7.92
CA SER A 353 10.90 -16.90 6.48
C SER A 353 11.99 -16.30 5.58
N ILE A 354 12.69 -15.25 6.04
CA ILE A 354 13.82 -14.63 5.33
C ILE A 354 15.04 -15.55 5.32
N VAL A 355 15.23 -16.32 6.39
CA VAL A 355 16.39 -17.20 6.56
C VAL A 355 16.25 -18.39 5.61
N PRO A 356 17.20 -18.65 4.71
CA PRO A 356 17.15 -19.81 3.82
C PRO A 356 16.93 -21.10 4.61
N SER A 357 16.05 -21.97 4.13
CA SER A 357 15.74 -23.24 4.79
C SER A 357 16.94 -24.20 4.90
N ALA A 358 17.98 -23.99 4.08
CA ALA A 358 19.24 -24.71 4.21
C ALA A 358 20.04 -24.33 5.47
N LEU A 359 19.81 -23.13 6.03
CA LEU A 359 20.46 -22.65 7.26
C LEU A 359 19.58 -22.87 8.48
N TRP A 360 18.25 -22.91 8.30
CA TRP A 360 17.29 -23.14 9.38
C TRP A 360 16.11 -23.97 8.87
N SER A 361 16.21 -25.28 9.00
CA SER A 361 15.25 -26.24 8.46
C SER A 361 13.98 -26.36 9.30
N ASP A 362 14.08 -26.22 10.62
CA ASP A 362 13.02 -26.30 11.63
C ASP A 362 12.45 -24.91 12.00
N ARG A 363 12.55 -23.94 11.08
CA ARG A 363 12.05 -22.59 11.31
C ARG A 363 10.53 -22.59 11.53
N PRO A 364 10.02 -21.70 12.41
CA PRO A 364 8.58 -21.62 12.68
C PRO A 364 7.80 -21.30 11.42
N ASP A 365 6.62 -21.91 11.31
CA ASP A 365 5.70 -21.63 10.22
C ASP A 365 5.18 -20.19 10.27
N THR A 366 4.89 -19.66 9.09
CA THR A 366 4.26 -18.34 8.95
C THR A 366 2.77 -18.39 9.28
N PHE A 367 2.11 -17.23 9.30
CA PHE A 367 0.66 -17.08 9.47
C PHE A 367 -0.20 -17.96 8.53
N ALA A 368 0.40 -18.51 7.47
CA ALA A 368 -0.23 -19.52 6.66
C ALA A 368 -0.76 -20.72 7.44
N LEU A 369 -0.15 -21.13 8.55
CA LEU A 369 -0.69 -22.25 9.32
C LEU A 369 -2.00 -21.86 10.01
N GLU A 370 -1.98 -20.81 10.83
CA GLU A 370 -3.12 -20.37 11.63
C GLU A 370 -4.34 -20.03 10.77
N LYS A 371 -4.12 -19.30 9.68
CA LYS A 371 -5.22 -18.86 8.83
C LYS A 371 -5.83 -20.01 8.05
N SER A 372 -5.05 -21.07 7.79
CA SER A 372 -5.56 -22.29 7.15
C SER A 372 -6.46 -23.05 8.08
N GLU A 373 -6.10 -23.15 9.36
CA GLU A 373 -6.95 -23.77 10.38
C GLU A 373 -8.32 -23.07 10.47
N ILE A 374 -8.33 -21.73 10.44
CA ILE A 374 -9.57 -20.93 10.49
C ILE A 374 -10.47 -21.15 9.26
N VAL A 375 -9.89 -21.32 8.06
CA VAL A 375 -10.67 -21.51 6.82
C VAL A 375 -10.79 -22.98 6.41
N ARG A 376 -10.24 -23.91 7.18
CA ARG A 376 -10.11 -25.33 6.78
C ARG A 376 -11.44 -25.98 6.47
N ASP A 377 -12.46 -25.67 7.28
CA ASP A 377 -13.80 -26.24 7.11
C ASP A 377 -14.57 -25.59 5.94
N LEU A 378 -14.02 -24.53 5.35
CA LEU A 378 -14.62 -23.76 4.25
C LEU A 378 -13.93 -23.98 2.91
N GLU A 379 -12.60 -24.16 2.89
CA GLU A 379 -11.87 -24.49 1.67
C GLU A 379 -11.95 -26.01 1.45
N ARG A 380 -12.84 -26.46 0.54
CA ARG A 380 -13.05 -27.89 0.19
C ARG A 380 -11.80 -28.61 -0.35
N THR A 381 -10.74 -27.88 -0.66
CA THR A 381 -9.49 -28.46 -1.16
C THR A 381 -8.63 -28.94 0.01
N ALA A 382 -8.09 -30.14 -0.11
CA ALA A 382 -7.18 -30.80 0.83
C ALA A 382 -5.79 -30.12 0.88
N LEU A 383 -5.75 -28.80 1.03
CA LEU A 383 -4.52 -28.02 1.12
C LEU A 383 -4.18 -27.78 2.59
N ASP A 384 -2.95 -28.13 2.96
CA ASP A 384 -2.45 -27.88 4.32
C ASP A 384 -2.28 -26.37 4.61
N LYS A 385 -2.15 -25.53 3.56
CA LYS A 385 -1.89 -24.08 3.67
C LYS A 385 -2.60 -23.21 2.63
N THR A 386 -3.42 -22.25 3.09
CA THR A 386 -4.11 -21.25 2.27
C THR A 386 -3.24 -20.01 1.96
N THR A 387 -3.56 -19.37 0.83
CA THR A 387 -2.91 -18.12 0.38
C THR A 387 -3.74 -16.87 0.66
N LEU A 388 -4.92 -17.02 1.27
CA LEU A 388 -5.78 -15.91 1.68
C LEU A 388 -5.06 -14.97 2.63
N LEU A 389 -5.15 -13.66 2.41
CA LEU A 389 -4.58 -12.68 3.33
C LEU A 389 -5.69 -12.18 4.25
N PHE A 390 -5.39 -12.04 5.53
CA PHE A 390 -6.32 -11.47 6.51
C PHE A 390 -5.93 -10.00 6.81
N GLY A 391 -4.72 -9.60 6.45
CA GLY A 391 -4.15 -8.31 6.81
C GLY A 391 -3.67 -8.31 8.26
N MET A 392 -2.81 -7.35 8.62
CA MET A 392 -2.27 -7.29 9.97
C MET A 392 -3.34 -7.18 11.08
N PRO A 393 -4.47 -6.45 10.92
CA PRO A 393 -5.52 -6.48 11.94
C PRO A 393 -6.05 -7.89 12.19
N GLY A 394 -6.26 -8.68 11.14
CA GLY A 394 -6.67 -10.08 11.25
C GLY A 394 -5.58 -10.98 11.86
N GLU A 395 -4.32 -10.81 11.47
CA GLU A 395 -3.23 -11.59 12.08
C GLU A 395 -3.04 -11.25 13.57
N PHE A 396 -3.16 -9.98 13.95
CA PHE A 396 -3.14 -9.57 15.36
C PHE A 396 -4.33 -10.13 16.14
N LEU A 397 -5.51 -10.21 15.53
CA LEU A 397 -6.69 -10.83 16.11
C LEU A 397 -6.46 -12.31 16.42
N VAL A 398 -5.92 -13.06 15.45
CA VAL A 398 -5.61 -14.48 15.64
C VAL A 398 -4.57 -14.68 16.74
N ASN A 399 -3.54 -13.82 16.79
CA ASN A 399 -2.46 -13.99 17.77
C ASN A 399 -2.79 -13.52 19.18
N PHE A 400 -3.62 -12.49 19.34
CA PHE A 400 -3.83 -11.80 20.62
C PHE A 400 -5.29 -11.46 20.92
N GLY A 401 -6.23 -12.01 20.16
CA GLY A 401 -7.66 -11.80 20.32
C GLY A 401 -8.11 -10.39 19.98
N ILE A 402 -9.29 -10.04 20.50
CA ILE A 402 -9.98 -8.77 20.24
C ILE A 402 -9.09 -7.55 20.53
N ALA A 403 -8.32 -7.60 21.61
CA ALA A 403 -7.38 -6.52 21.97
C ALA A 403 -6.28 -6.36 20.91
N GLY A 404 -5.76 -7.47 20.38
CA GLY A 404 -4.80 -7.49 19.28
C GLY A 404 -5.31 -6.71 18.07
N PHE A 405 -6.54 -7.00 17.62
CA PHE A 405 -7.15 -6.33 16.48
C PHE A 405 -7.13 -4.81 16.62
N VAL A 406 -7.58 -4.29 17.76
CA VAL A 406 -7.65 -2.83 18.01
C VAL A 406 -6.25 -2.22 18.10
N MET A 407 -5.32 -2.90 18.78
CA MET A 407 -3.95 -2.40 18.95
C MET A 407 -3.17 -2.35 17.62
N ALA A 408 -3.49 -3.22 16.66
CA ALA A 408 -2.87 -3.22 15.33
C ALA A 408 -3.01 -1.85 14.63
N PHE A 409 -4.08 -1.10 14.88
CA PHE A 409 -4.35 0.19 14.26
C PHE A 409 -3.39 1.31 14.70
N ALA A 410 -2.70 1.17 15.83
CA ALA A 410 -1.69 2.13 16.26
C ALA A 410 -0.47 2.14 15.31
N ILE A 411 -0.10 0.97 14.78
CA ILE A 411 1.09 0.79 13.94
C ILE A 411 1.05 1.61 12.65
N PRO A 412 0.01 1.58 11.80
CA PRO A 412 -0.04 2.39 10.58
C PRO A 412 -0.03 3.90 10.88
N ALA A 413 -0.62 4.34 11.99
CA ALA A 413 -0.53 5.74 12.43
C ALA A 413 0.92 6.13 12.79
N LEU A 414 1.64 5.27 13.53
CA LEU A 414 3.06 5.47 13.83
C LEU A 414 3.94 5.42 12.57
N LEU A 415 3.62 4.54 11.60
CA LEU A 415 4.32 4.48 10.32
C LEU A 415 4.16 5.78 9.53
N LEU A 416 2.97 6.40 9.52
CA LEU A 416 2.76 7.72 8.90
C LEU A 416 3.63 8.80 9.56
N VAL A 417 3.72 8.79 10.89
CA VAL A 417 4.58 9.71 11.65
C VAL A 417 6.04 9.47 11.29
N LEU A 418 6.51 8.22 11.31
CA LEU A 418 7.88 7.87 10.97
C LEU A 418 8.22 8.33 9.55
N GLN A 419 7.39 7.95 8.58
CA GLN A 419 7.57 8.29 7.17
C GLN A 419 7.60 9.81 6.91
N ASN A 420 6.81 10.60 7.65
CA ASN A 420 6.84 12.06 7.50
C ASN A 420 8.19 12.66 7.96
N ASN A 421 8.84 12.03 8.93
CA ASN A 421 10.11 12.47 9.50
C ASN A 421 11.34 11.91 8.78
N VAL A 422 11.19 10.86 7.96
CA VAL A 422 12.29 10.35 7.13
C VAL A 422 12.77 11.46 6.20
N GLY A 423 14.08 11.73 6.22
CA GLY A 423 14.68 12.81 5.43
C GLY A 423 14.64 14.19 6.07
N ALA A 424 13.94 14.38 7.21
CA ALA A 424 13.85 15.69 7.88
C ALA A 424 15.21 16.20 8.38
N ARG A 425 16.05 15.30 8.91
CA ARG A 425 17.41 15.63 9.39
C ARG A 425 18.47 15.59 8.29
N SER A 426 18.28 14.77 7.26
CA SER A 426 19.27 14.59 6.20
C SER A 426 18.60 14.16 4.90
N ARG A 427 18.81 14.95 3.86
CA ARG A 427 18.20 14.76 2.53
C ARG A 427 18.54 13.40 1.91
N LYS A 428 19.66 12.79 2.31
CA LYS A 428 20.07 11.47 1.82
C LYS A 428 19.02 10.38 2.04
N TRP A 429 18.16 10.51 3.06
CA TRP A 429 17.09 9.55 3.34
C TRP A 429 15.80 9.81 2.57
N LEU A 430 15.69 10.85 1.75
CA LEU A 430 14.49 11.12 0.96
C LEU A 430 14.06 9.97 0.03
N PRO A 431 14.97 9.23 -0.65
CA PRO A 431 14.58 8.08 -1.49
C PRO A 431 13.83 7.00 -0.71
N LEU A 432 14.19 6.78 0.56
CA LEU A 432 13.56 5.80 1.44
C LEU A 432 12.06 6.08 1.63
N ARG A 433 11.64 7.36 1.58
CA ARG A 433 10.23 7.74 1.71
C ARG A 433 9.36 7.17 0.60
N ALA A 434 9.90 7.04 -0.62
CA ALA A 434 9.14 6.53 -1.77
C ALA A 434 8.70 5.08 -1.53
N VAL A 435 9.62 4.25 -1.03
CA VAL A 435 9.34 2.83 -0.73
C VAL A 435 8.63 2.63 0.62
N MET A 436 8.74 3.57 1.56
CA MET A 436 7.97 3.51 2.80
C MET A 436 6.53 3.99 2.64
N TRP A 437 6.22 4.74 1.58
CA TRP A 437 4.91 5.37 1.41
C TRP A 437 3.72 4.40 1.38
N PRO A 438 3.80 3.23 0.73
CA PRO A 438 2.71 2.27 0.78
C PRO A 438 2.51 1.61 2.15
N LEU A 439 3.52 1.56 3.03
CA LEU A 439 3.50 0.70 4.23
C LEU A 439 2.27 0.86 5.13
N PRO A 440 1.81 2.09 5.47
CA PRO A 440 0.62 2.24 6.31
C PRO A 440 -0.64 1.63 5.67
N PHE A 441 -0.72 1.64 4.34
CA PHE A 441 -1.82 1.05 3.56
C PHE A 441 -1.68 -0.46 3.46
N LEU A 442 -0.47 -0.94 3.14
CA LEU A 442 -0.17 -2.37 3.02
C LEU A 442 -0.34 -3.11 4.34
N PHE A 443 -0.16 -2.43 5.47
CA PHE A 443 -0.42 -2.98 6.79
C PHE A 443 -1.85 -3.55 6.92
N PHE A 444 -2.85 -2.91 6.34
CA PHE A 444 -4.22 -3.43 6.34
C PHE A 444 -4.46 -4.54 5.32
N LEU A 445 -3.65 -4.59 4.26
CA LEU A 445 -3.88 -5.48 3.12
C LEU A 445 -3.10 -6.80 3.22
N PHE A 446 -1.95 -6.79 3.90
CA PHE A 446 -0.98 -7.88 3.89
C PHE A 446 -0.72 -8.43 5.28
N ASP A 447 -0.46 -9.74 5.34
CA ASP A 447 0.03 -10.42 6.53
C ASP A 447 1.54 -10.14 6.73
N SER A 448 2.05 -10.50 7.90
CA SER A 448 3.41 -10.21 8.35
C SER A 448 4.49 -10.77 7.43
N ASN A 449 4.34 -11.99 6.91
CA ASN A 449 5.30 -12.60 5.98
C ASN A 449 5.46 -11.77 4.69
N VAL A 450 4.36 -11.24 4.15
CA VAL A 450 4.38 -10.39 2.96
C VAL A 450 4.98 -9.03 3.28
N LEU A 451 4.69 -8.44 4.45
CA LEU A 451 5.29 -7.18 4.90
C LEU A 451 6.79 -7.29 5.19
N VAL A 452 7.23 -8.41 5.75
CA VAL A 452 8.64 -8.72 5.97
C VAL A 452 9.35 -8.85 4.62
N TYR A 453 8.79 -9.62 3.69
CA TYR A 453 9.35 -9.73 2.34
C TYR A 453 9.40 -8.38 1.63
N TYR A 454 8.35 -7.56 1.74
CA TYR A 454 8.33 -6.18 1.23
C TYR A 454 9.45 -5.33 1.85
N THR A 455 9.65 -5.43 3.18
CA THR A 455 10.70 -4.71 3.91
C THR A 455 12.07 -5.10 3.39
N VAL A 456 12.36 -6.40 3.28
CA VAL A 456 13.64 -6.88 2.73
C VAL A 456 13.83 -6.37 1.31
N ARG A 457 12.85 -6.63 0.43
CA ARG A 457 12.91 -6.32 -0.99
C ARG A 457 13.07 -4.82 -1.27
N TRP A 458 12.23 -3.97 -0.68
CA TRP A 458 12.15 -2.56 -1.08
C TRP A 458 12.84 -1.61 -0.12
N ILE A 459 12.81 -1.89 1.18
CA ILE A 459 13.41 -1.01 2.18
C ILE A 459 14.89 -1.34 2.30
N LEU A 460 15.24 -2.59 2.60
CA LEU A 460 16.63 -2.99 2.86
C LEU A 460 17.47 -3.10 1.59
N LEU A 461 16.95 -3.68 0.50
CA LEU A 461 17.73 -3.92 -0.73
C LEU A 461 17.68 -2.76 -1.74
N PHE A 462 16.78 -1.79 -1.58
CA PHE A 462 16.68 -0.64 -2.49
C PHE A 462 16.69 0.72 -1.76
N GLY A 463 15.71 0.98 -0.91
CA GLY A 463 15.51 2.30 -0.29
C GLY A 463 16.65 2.75 0.63
N VAL A 464 17.17 1.86 1.48
CA VAL A 464 18.29 2.13 2.38
C VAL A 464 19.60 2.33 1.58
N PRO A 465 20.00 1.41 0.67
CA PRO A 465 21.17 1.60 -0.18
C PRO A 465 21.13 2.90 -0.99
N MET A 466 19.97 3.30 -1.50
CA MET A 466 19.77 4.56 -2.22
C MET A 466 20.23 5.79 -1.41
N ALA A 467 20.14 5.75 -0.08
CA ALA A 467 20.62 6.83 0.78
C ALA A 467 22.16 6.99 0.79
N PHE A 468 22.91 5.96 0.39
CA PHE A 468 24.37 5.95 0.41
C PHE A 468 24.99 6.04 -0.99
N VAL A 469 24.32 5.49 -2.01
CA VAL A 469 24.90 5.37 -3.36
C VAL A 469 24.66 6.60 -4.25
N LEU A 470 23.72 7.46 -3.86
CA LEU A 470 23.43 8.69 -4.58
C LEU A 470 24.43 9.79 -4.22
N ARG A 471 24.95 10.47 -5.25
CA ARG A 471 25.79 11.65 -5.13
C ARG A 471 24.90 12.89 -5.07
N TRP A 472 24.90 13.53 -3.91
CA TRP A 472 24.17 14.77 -3.69
C TRP A 472 25.00 15.96 -4.18
N PRO A 473 24.37 17.00 -4.75
CA PRO A 473 25.08 18.23 -5.06
C PRO A 473 25.66 18.79 -3.75
N GLN A 474 26.95 19.16 -3.76
CA GLN A 474 27.51 19.91 -2.65
C GLN A 474 26.70 21.20 -2.55
N SER A 475 25.98 21.39 -1.43
CA SER A 475 25.48 22.72 -1.10
C SER A 475 26.71 23.61 -1.03
N SER A 476 26.91 24.45 -2.05
CA SER A 476 27.78 25.59 -1.92
C SER A 476 27.36 26.28 -0.64
N ARG A 477 28.23 26.23 0.38
CA ARG A 477 28.15 27.11 1.55
C ARG A 477 27.68 28.44 1.02
N ALA A 478 26.57 28.93 1.54
CA ALA A 478 26.13 30.29 1.33
C ALA A 478 27.36 31.18 1.51
N THR A 479 27.88 31.67 0.39
CA THR A 479 29.01 32.57 0.34
C THR A 479 28.58 33.79 1.13
N ALA A 480 29.22 33.99 2.29
CA ALA A 480 29.63 35.28 2.80
C ALA A 480 28.86 36.48 2.24
N GLY A 481 27.59 36.61 2.61
CA GLY A 481 26.81 37.83 2.44
C GLY A 481 26.95 38.71 3.68
N ARG A 482 28.18 39.03 4.09
CA ARG A 482 28.38 40.29 4.83
C ARG A 482 28.05 41.38 3.81
N PRO A 483 27.03 42.23 4.02
CA PRO A 483 26.84 43.37 3.14
C PRO A 483 28.12 44.19 3.23
N ALA A 484 28.84 44.33 2.11
CA ALA A 484 29.92 45.27 1.99
C ALA A 484 29.35 46.64 2.38
N ALA A 485 29.86 47.18 3.49
CA ALA A 485 29.52 48.52 3.94
C ALA A 485 29.77 49.47 2.76
N ARG A 486 28.69 50.06 2.23
CA ARG A 486 28.77 51.20 1.32
C ARG A 486 29.52 52.30 2.06
N GLN A 487 30.82 52.45 1.76
CA GLN A 487 31.52 53.69 2.04
C GLN A 487 30.83 54.78 1.22
N ARG A 488 30.18 55.72 1.91
CA ARG A 488 29.67 56.94 1.31
C ARG A 488 30.87 57.76 0.80
N PRO A 489 30.89 58.21 -0.47
CA PRO A 489 31.90 59.16 -0.90
C PRO A 489 31.70 60.49 -0.16
N ALA A 490 32.81 61.04 0.32
CA ALA A 490 32.89 62.32 0.99
C ALA A 490 32.34 63.44 0.07
N SER A 491 31.45 64.25 0.62
CA SER A 491 30.96 65.49 0.02
C SER A 491 32.13 66.42 -0.27
N LYS A 492 32.41 66.69 -1.54
CA LYS A 492 33.23 67.84 -1.94
C LYS A 492 32.43 69.10 -1.66
N ILE A 493 32.94 69.85 -0.70
CA ILE A 493 32.69 71.28 -0.48
C ILE A 493 33.02 72.00 -1.79
N SER A 494 32.08 72.80 -2.31
CA SER A 494 32.35 73.78 -3.37
C SER A 494 32.36 75.17 -2.73
N PRO A 495 33.39 76.00 -2.94
CA PRO A 495 33.36 77.40 -2.59
C PRO A 495 32.74 78.23 -3.73
N VAL A 496 31.92 79.20 -3.32
CA VAL A 496 31.77 80.57 -3.83
C VAL A 496 32.27 80.86 -5.26
N ARG A 497 31.35 81.28 -6.14
CA ARG A 497 31.32 82.65 -6.70
C ARG A 497 29.91 83.05 -7.06
#